data_AF-K7MD57-F1
#
_entry.id   AF-K7MD57-F1
#
_cell.length_a   1.000
_cell.length_b   1.000
_cell.length_c   1.000
_cell.angle_alpha   90.00
_cell.angle_beta   90.00
_cell.angle_gamma   90.00
#
_symmetry.space_group_name_H-M   'P 1'
#
loop_
_entity.id
_entity.type
_entity.pdbx_description
1 polymer ?
#
loop_
_entity_poly.entity_id
_entity_poly.type
_entity_poly.pdbx_seq_one_letter_code
_entity_poly.pdbx_strand_id
1 'polypeptide(L)'
;MAWSIELSEFDIRYEPRGPIKTHFMVDFLAEFVENHQTTPNWWALYVDGASNVKGGGEGIILEGPDNVILKQALKLNFKALNN
;
A
#
# COMPACT_ATOMS: atom_id res chain seq x y z
N MET A 1 -13.64 -2.99 -25.65
CA MET A 1 -12.46 -2.52 -26.41
C MET A 1 -11.47 -1.76 -25.53
N ALA A 2 -11.89 -0.77 -24.71
CA ALA A 2 -10.97 0.01 -23.86
C ALA A 2 -10.05 -0.84 -22.97
N TRP A 3 -10.60 -1.81 -22.23
CA TRP A 3 -9.82 -2.69 -21.34
C TRP A 3 -8.71 -3.49 -22.02
N SER A 4 -8.89 -3.89 -23.28
CA SER A 4 -7.85 -4.64 -24.00
C SER A 4 -6.62 -3.77 -24.29
N ILE A 5 -6.79 -2.45 -24.40
CA ILE A 5 -5.71 -1.50 -24.65
C ILE A 5 -4.95 -1.23 -23.35
N GLU A 6 -5.69 -0.98 -22.27
CA GLU A 6 -5.11 -0.71 -20.95
C GLU A 6 -4.32 -1.92 -20.41
N LEU A 7 -4.87 -3.13 -20.55
CA LEU A 7 -4.16 -4.36 -20.15
C LEU A 7 -2.92 -4.66 -21.01
N SER A 8 -2.90 -4.20 -22.26
CA SER A 8 -1.73 -4.43 -23.13
C SER A 8 -0.47 -3.70 -22.68
N GLU A 9 -0.60 -2.63 -21.87
CA GLU A 9 0.54 -1.96 -21.24
C GLU A 9 1.31 -2.90 -20.30
N PHE A 10 0.61 -3.82 -19.64
CA PHE A 10 1.17 -4.78 -18.70
C PHE A 10 1.48 -6.14 -19.34
N ASP A 11 1.52 -6.23 -20.68
CA ASP A 11 1.64 -7.50 -21.44
C ASP A 11 0.50 -8.51 -21.16
N ILE A 12 -0.68 -8.01 -20.77
CA ILE A 12 -1.86 -8.84 -20.50
C ILE A 12 -2.78 -8.83 -21.73
N ARG A 13 -2.99 -9.99 -22.34
CA ARG A 13 -3.94 -10.16 -23.46
C ARG A 13 -5.33 -10.55 -22.96
N TYR A 14 -6.32 -9.74 -23.26
CA TYR A 14 -7.72 -10.04 -22.96
C TYR A 14 -8.35 -10.90 -24.07
N GLU A 15 -8.68 -12.15 -23.76
CA GLU A 15 -9.46 -13.02 -24.65
C GLU A 15 -10.91 -13.11 -24.16
N PRO A 16 -11.90 -12.64 -24.93
CA PRO A 16 -13.30 -12.85 -24.60
C PRO A 16 -13.63 -14.33 -24.77
N ARG A 17 -13.62 -15.08 -23.67
CA ARG A 17 -14.23 -16.42 -23.66
C ARG A 17 -15.75 -16.23 -23.61
N GLY A 18 -16.50 -17.16 -24.21
CA GLY A 18 -17.96 -17.11 -24.32
C GLY A 18 -18.67 -16.90 -22.97
N PRO A 19 -20.01 -16.86 -22.94
CA PRO A 19 -20.77 -16.39 -21.77
C PRO A 19 -20.26 -17.02 -20.47
N ILE A 20 -19.58 -16.22 -19.65
CA ILE A 20 -19.11 -16.63 -18.33
C ILE A 20 -20.38 -16.86 -17.51
N LYS A 21 -20.52 -18.05 -16.92
CA LYS A 21 -21.64 -18.34 -16.02
C LYS A 21 -21.61 -17.32 -14.89
N THR A 22 -22.59 -16.43 -14.82
CA THR A 22 -22.67 -15.34 -13.83
C THR A 22 -22.49 -15.84 -12.40
N HIS A 23 -22.89 -17.08 -12.12
CA HIS A 23 -22.68 -17.73 -10.82
C HIS A 23 -21.21 -17.74 -10.38
N PHE A 24 -20.27 -18.06 -11.29
CA PHE A 24 -18.84 -18.02 -10.98
C PHE A 24 -18.37 -16.61 -10.57
N MET A 25 -18.92 -15.56 -11.17
CA MET A 25 -18.61 -14.18 -10.78
C MET A 25 -19.18 -13.84 -9.40
N VAL A 26 -20.38 -14.34 -9.08
CA VAL A 26 -20.99 -14.14 -7.76
C VAL A 26 -20.19 -14.86 -6.68
N ASP A 27 -19.79 -16.11 -6.93
CA ASP A 27 -18.98 -16.89 -6.00
C ASP A 27 -17.60 -16.25 -5.79
N PHE A 28 -16.97 -15.77 -6.88
CA PHE A 28 -15.70 -15.05 -6.80
C PHE A 28 -15.82 -13.77 -5.99
N LEU A 29 -16.85 -12.93 -6.23
CA LEU A 29 -17.05 -11.72 -5.45
C LEU A 29 -17.35 -12.01 -3.97
N ALA A 30 -18.09 -13.09 -3.68
CA ALA A 30 -18.37 -13.51 -2.32
C ALA A 30 -17.09 -13.86 -1.55
N GLU A 31 -16.11 -14.53 -2.19
CA GLU A 31 -14.80 -14.82 -1.58
C GLU A 31 -14.05 -13.55 -1.16
N PHE A 32 -14.11 -12.49 -1.98
CA PHE A 32 -13.45 -11.21 -1.67
C PHE A 32 -14.14 -10.47 -0.53
N VAL A 33 -15.48 -10.48 -0.49
CA VAL A 33 -16.24 -9.81 0.58
C VAL A 33 -16.03 -10.52 1.92
N GLU A 34 -15.97 -11.85 1.94
CA GLU A 34 -15.79 -12.61 3.18
C GLU A 34 -14.38 -12.45 3.77
N ASN A 35 -13.34 -12.32 2.91
CA ASN A 35 -11.96 -12.15 3.36
C ASN A 35 -11.63 -10.69 3.75
N HIS A 36 -12.49 -9.72 3.43
CA HIS A 36 -12.38 -8.39 4.01
C HIS A 36 -12.97 -8.38 5.41
N GLN A 37 -12.42 -9.21 6.30
CA GLN A 37 -12.57 -8.96 7.73
C GLN A 37 -12.05 -7.54 7.96
N THR A 38 -12.97 -6.64 8.26
CA THR A 38 -12.71 -5.24 8.57
C THR A 38 -12.03 -5.16 9.93
N THR A 39 -10.86 -5.79 10.09
CA THR A 39 -9.96 -5.39 11.15
C THR A 39 -9.68 -3.91 10.89
N PRO A 40 -9.91 -3.05 11.88
CA PRO A 40 -9.66 -1.63 11.70
C PRO A 40 -8.20 -1.49 11.23
N ASN A 41 -8.01 -0.99 10.01
CA ASN A 41 -6.72 -0.83 9.33
C ASN A 41 -5.95 0.37 9.86
N TRP A 42 -5.92 0.54 11.18
CA TRP A 42 -5.25 1.66 11.83
C TRP A 42 -3.75 1.44 11.75
N TRP A 43 -3.04 2.48 11.31
CA TRP A 43 -1.60 2.52 11.35
C TRP A 43 -1.16 3.45 12.48
N ALA A 44 -0.25 3.00 13.34
CA ALA A 44 0.37 3.82 14.35
C ALA A 44 1.70 4.38 13.81
N LEU A 45 1.82 5.71 13.80
CA LEU A 45 3.05 6.41 13.41
C LEU A 45 3.84 6.79 14.66
N TYR A 46 5.08 6.32 14.77
CA TYR A 46 6.04 6.71 15.79
C TYR A 46 7.18 7.49 15.16
N VAL A 47 7.49 8.64 15.75
CA VAL A 47 8.63 9.48 15.35
C VAL A 47 9.63 9.43 16.50
N ASP A 48 10.83 8.92 16.27
CA ASP A 48 11.90 8.98 17.26
C ASP A 48 12.49 10.41 17.26
N GLY A 49 12.09 11.20 18.26
CA GLY A 49 12.51 12.59 18.42
C GLY A 49 13.94 12.77 18.98
N ALA A 50 14.76 11.72 19.05
CA ALA A 50 16.15 11.82 19.49
C ALA A 50 17.01 12.57 18.46
N SER A 51 16.95 13.89 18.48
CA SER A 51 17.85 14.80 17.78
C SER A 51 19.30 14.58 18.24
N ASN A 52 20.10 13.88 17.43
CA ASN A 52 21.55 13.90 17.62
C ASN A 52 22.15 15.06 16.83
N VAL A 53 22.94 15.88 17.51
CA VAL A 53 23.48 17.17 17.04
C VAL A 53 24.50 17.04 15.88
N LYS A 54 24.59 15.88 15.22
CA LYS A 54 25.65 15.58 14.24
C LYS A 54 25.16 15.10 12.87
N GLY A 55 23.91 15.37 12.52
CA GLY A 55 23.33 15.06 11.20
C GLY A 55 22.20 14.05 11.28
N GLY A 56 21.23 14.34 12.15
CA GLY A 56 20.10 13.47 12.48
C GLY A 56 19.28 13.09 11.27
N GLY A 57 19.34 11.79 10.92
CA GLY A 57 18.26 11.17 10.18
C GLY A 57 17.12 10.93 11.18
N GLU A 58 15.99 11.57 10.96
CA GLU A 58 14.79 11.33 11.77
C GLU A 58 14.19 9.99 11.31
N GLY A 59 14.05 9.04 12.24
CA GLY A 59 13.40 7.76 11.97
C GLY A 59 11.90 7.89 12.17
N ILE A 60 11.13 7.49 11.16
CA ILE A 60 9.69 7.23 11.32
C ILE A 60 9.43 5.73 11.25
N ILE A 61 8.55 5.25 12.12
CA ILE A 61 8.08 3.87 12.17
C ILE A 61 6.58 3.90 11.98
N LEU A 62 6.08 3.16 11.01
CA LEU A 62 4.64 2.95 10.79
C LEU A 62 4.31 1.49 11.11
N GLU A 63 3.52 1.25 12.14
CA GLU A 63 3.00 -0.08 12.48
C GLU A 63 1.58 -0.21 11.96
N GLY A 64 1.34 -1.17 11.07
CA GLY A 64 0.04 -1.46 10.49
C GLY A 64 -0.62 -2.72 11.08
N PRO A 65 -1.81 -3.08 10.56
CA PRO A 65 -2.41 -4.38 10.85
C PRO A 65 -1.46 -5.53 10.47
N ASP A 66 -1.67 -6.71 11.08
CA ASP A 66 -0.86 -7.91 10.91
C ASP A 66 0.61 -7.81 11.35
N ASN A 67 0.92 -6.86 12.23
CA ASN A 67 2.29 -6.57 12.69
C ASN A 67 3.23 -6.11 11.56
N VAL A 68 2.69 -5.51 10.50
CA VAL A 68 3.50 -4.92 9.44
C VAL A 68 4.19 -3.67 9.99
N ILE A 69 5.53 -3.65 9.98
CA ILE A 69 6.32 -2.50 10.44
C ILE A 69 7.10 -1.92 9.27
N LEU A 70 6.80 -0.68 8.89
CA LEU A 70 7.58 0.09 7.92
C LEU A 70 8.51 1.04 8.67
N LYS A 71 9.82 0.90 8.46
CA LYS A 71 10.83 1.82 9.01
C LYS A 71 11.39 2.66 7.87
N GLN A 72 11.33 3.97 8.00
CA GLN A 72 11.95 4.88 7.04
C GLN A 72 12.81 5.90 7.77
N ALA A 73 14.04 6.09 7.31
CA ALA A 73 14.90 7.17 7.76
C ALA A 73 14.73 8.36 6.82
N LEU A 74 14.25 9.48 7.35
CA LEU A 74 14.21 10.75 6.64
C LEU A 74 15.57 11.44 6.82
N LYS A 75 16.34 11.53 5.73
CA LYS A 75 17.52 12.39 5.70
C LYS A 75 17.08 13.79 5.30
N LEU A 76 16.92 14.66 6.29
CA LEU A 76 16.59 16.05 6.05
C LEU A 76 17.85 16.81 5.61
N ASN A 77 17.90 17.23 4.35
CA ASN A 77 19.03 17.98 3.79
C ASN A 77 18.85 19.50 3.94
N PHE A 78 18.31 19.97 5.07
CA PHE A 78 18.26 21.40 5.34
C PHE A 78 19.50 21.83 6.11
N LYS A 79 20.12 22.94 5.69
CA LYS A 79 21.00 23.70 6.57
C LYS A 79 20.11 24.27 7.65
N ALA A 80 20.38 23.99 8.92
CA ALA A 80 19.72 24.70 10.02
C ALA A 80 19.89 26.21 9.77
N LEU A 81 18.80 26.90 9.45
CA LEU A 81 18.75 28.35 9.41
C LEU A 81 18.72 28.80 10.88
N ASN A 82 19.89 28.83 11.47
CA ASN A 82 20.13 29.53 12.73
C ASN A 82 20.18 31.04 12.42
N ASN A 83 19.36 31.81 13.13
CA ASN A 83 19.62 33.22 13.42
C ASN A 83 20.03 33.33 14.88
#